data_AF-A0A257W5X2-F1
#
_entry.id   AF-A0A257W5X2-F1
#
_cell.length_a   1.000
_cell.length_b   1.000
_cell.length_c   1.000
_cell.angle_alpha   90.00
_cell.angle_beta   90.00
_cell.angle_gamma   90.00
#
_symmetry.space_group_name_H-M   'P 1'
#
loop_
_entity.id
_entity.type
_entity.pdbx_description
1 polymer ?
#
loop_
_entity_poly.entity_id
_entity_poly.type
_entity_poly.pdbx_seq_one_letter_code
_entity_poly.pdbx_strand_id
1 'polypeptide(L)'
;MQKKIFIGVWMLLLTLASAAQVEKEKIEKEKQEIQNEIKEIEGMYNKVQGQTRQSINQLGLIKRKLDLQNRVLGTISREIKFINDDLYLSNIEIYRLHKQLDTLKEQYAKSIVYTYKNRGTFNFLNFIFSANGFADALKRIAYLRSYRTYRQQQVENIQETQRKIEQRKDEMIGKKNEKNKVL
;
A
#
# COMPACT_ATOMS: atom_id res chain seq x y z
N MET A 1 24.48 -13.24 -5.13
CA MET A 1 23.42 -13.94 -4.38
C MET A 1 22.32 -13.01 -3.86
N GLN A 2 22.64 -11.78 -3.42
CA GLN A 2 21.63 -10.82 -2.92
C GLN A 2 20.53 -10.43 -3.94
N LYS A 3 20.83 -10.34 -5.24
CA LYS A 3 19.81 -10.08 -6.29
C LYS A 3 18.77 -11.20 -6.43
N LYS A 4 19.16 -12.47 -6.21
CA LYS A 4 18.24 -13.62 -6.27
C LYS A 4 17.33 -13.68 -5.03
N ILE A 5 17.84 -13.28 -3.87
CA ILE A 5 17.06 -13.15 -2.63
C ILE A 5 16.04 -12.01 -2.76
N PHE A 6 16.44 -10.88 -3.36
CA PHE A 6 15.54 -9.74 -3.60
C PHE A 6 14.38 -10.09 -4.55
N ILE A 7 14.65 -10.86 -5.61
CA ILE A 7 13.61 -11.36 -6.54
C ILE A 7 12.69 -12.37 -5.84
N GLY A 8 13.24 -13.26 -5.00
CA GLY A 8 12.46 -14.22 -4.21
C GLY A 8 11.51 -13.54 -3.22
N VAL A 9 11.97 -12.50 -2.52
CA VAL A 9 11.12 -11.72 -1.60
C VAL A 9 10.05 -10.91 -2.35
N TRP A 10 10.38 -10.39 -3.54
CA TRP A 10 9.42 -9.66 -4.38
C TRP A 10 8.31 -10.58 -4.94
N MET A 11 8.67 -11.80 -5.32
CA MET A 11 7.71 -12.80 -5.83
C MET A 11 6.80 -13.33 -4.72
N LEU A 12 7.30 -13.44 -3.48
CA LEU A 12 6.54 -13.86 -2.30
C LEU A 12 5.56 -12.78 -1.80
N LEU A 13 5.92 -11.49 -1.95
CA LEU A 13 5.04 -10.35 -1.69
C LEU A 13 3.88 -10.27 -2.70
N LEU A 14 4.10 -10.64 -3.96
CA LEU A 14 3.08 -10.67 -5.00
C LEU A 14 2.01 -11.75 -4.77
N THR A 15 2.40 -12.93 -4.28
CA THR A 15 1.44 -14.00 -3.95
C THR A 15 0.54 -13.64 -2.77
N LEU A 16 1.07 -12.90 -1.78
CA LEU A 16 0.31 -12.45 -0.61
C LEU A 16 -0.72 -11.37 -0.97
N ALA A 17 -0.38 -10.44 -1.87
CA ALA A 17 -1.30 -9.42 -2.35
C ALA A 17 -2.48 -10.03 -3.14
N SER A 18 -2.23 -11.07 -3.94
CA SER A 18 -3.28 -11.78 -4.68
C SER A 18 -4.23 -12.55 -3.76
N ALA A 19 -3.73 -13.14 -2.67
CA ALA A 19 -4.55 -13.87 -1.71
C ALA A 19 -5.53 -12.94 -0.96
N ALA A 20 -5.05 -11.76 -0.55
CA ALA A 20 -5.88 -10.76 0.12
C ALA A 20 -7.01 -10.22 -0.78
N GLN A 21 -6.75 -10.05 -2.08
CA GLN A 21 -7.75 -9.59 -3.04
C GLN A 21 -8.88 -10.61 -3.25
N VAL A 22 -8.54 -11.90 -3.33
CA VAL A 22 -9.51 -13.00 -3.48
C VAL A 22 -10.42 -13.11 -2.26
N GLU A 23 -9.89 -12.88 -1.05
CA GLU A 23 -10.69 -12.93 0.17
C GLU A 23 -11.68 -11.77 0.26
N LYS A 24 -11.28 -10.54 -0.11
CA LYS A 24 -12.19 -9.38 -0.18
C LYS A 24 -13.34 -9.63 -1.16
N GLU A 25 -13.04 -10.09 -2.37
CA GLU A 25 -14.06 -10.34 -3.40
C GLU A 25 -15.06 -11.41 -2.96
N LYS A 26 -14.59 -12.45 -2.24
CA LYS A 26 -15.44 -13.48 -1.68
C LYS A 26 -16.40 -12.92 -0.63
N ILE A 27 -15.91 -12.06 0.26
CA ILE A 27 -16.73 -11.39 1.29
C ILE A 27 -17.80 -10.51 0.63
N GLU A 28 -17.46 -9.76 -0.42
CA GLU A 28 -18.41 -8.91 -1.16
C GLU A 28 -19.51 -9.72 -1.86
N LYS A 29 -19.15 -10.83 -2.53
CA LYS A 29 -20.14 -11.73 -3.17
C LYS A 29 -21.09 -12.33 -2.14
N GLU A 30 -20.54 -12.86 -1.04
CA GLU A 30 -21.35 -13.45 0.03
C GLU A 30 -22.35 -12.42 0.61
N LYS A 31 -21.92 -11.17 0.79
CA LYS A 31 -22.77 -10.06 1.24
C LYS A 31 -23.92 -9.77 0.26
N GLN A 32 -23.64 -9.73 -1.04
CA GLN A 32 -24.66 -9.50 -2.07
C GLN A 32 -25.69 -10.63 -2.13
N GLU A 33 -25.23 -11.89 -2.07
CA GLU A 33 -26.12 -13.06 -2.07
C GLU A 33 -27.07 -13.04 -0.87
N ILE A 34 -26.55 -12.76 0.33
CA ILE A 34 -27.38 -12.67 1.55
C ILE A 34 -28.40 -11.52 1.43
N GLN A 35 -28.00 -10.36 0.88
CA GLN A 35 -28.93 -9.24 0.68
C GLN A 35 -30.05 -9.55 -0.32
N ASN A 36 -29.76 -10.32 -1.37
CA ASN A 36 -30.77 -10.76 -2.31
C ASN A 36 -31.75 -11.75 -1.65
N GLU A 37 -31.24 -12.68 -0.84
CA GLU A 37 -32.07 -13.61 -0.08
C GLU A 37 -32.99 -12.87 0.92
N ILE A 38 -32.49 -11.82 1.56
CA ILE A 38 -33.32 -10.95 2.44
C ILE A 38 -34.46 -10.30 1.65
N LYS A 39 -34.18 -9.75 0.45
CA LYS A 39 -35.20 -9.11 -0.39
C LYS A 39 -36.27 -10.09 -0.86
N GLU A 40 -35.89 -11.32 -1.21
CA GLU A 40 -36.85 -12.37 -1.58
C GLU A 40 -37.77 -12.72 -0.42
N ILE A 41 -37.21 -12.89 0.79
CA ILE A 41 -37.98 -13.18 2.00
C ILE A 41 -38.93 -12.03 2.35
N GLU A 42 -38.49 -10.77 2.23
CA GLU A 42 -39.36 -9.61 2.43
C GLU A 42 -40.53 -9.59 1.44
N GLY A 43 -40.26 -9.92 0.17
CA GLY A 43 -41.30 -10.08 -0.85
C GLY A 43 -42.30 -11.20 -0.53
N MET A 44 -41.82 -12.33 -0.02
CA MET A 44 -42.68 -13.43 0.43
C MET A 44 -43.50 -13.06 1.66
N TYR A 45 -42.89 -12.38 2.64
CA TYR A 45 -43.55 -11.91 3.85
C TYR A 45 -44.74 -10.99 3.53
N ASN A 46 -44.55 -10.01 2.64
CA ASN A 46 -45.61 -9.09 2.23
C ASN A 46 -46.78 -9.78 1.51
N LYS A 47 -46.54 -10.90 0.82
CA LYS A 47 -47.59 -11.71 0.16
C LYS A 47 -48.41 -12.57 1.13
N VAL A 48 -47.94 -12.77 2.36
CA VAL A 48 -48.52 -13.68 3.36
C VAL A 48 -49.26 -12.90 4.48
N GLN A 49 -49.69 -11.67 4.25
CA GLN A 49 -50.40 -10.85 5.24
C GLN A 49 -51.94 -11.04 5.11
N GLY A 50 -52.60 -11.83 5.97
CA GLY A 50 -54.09 -11.84 6.03
C GLY A 50 -54.91 -12.95 6.73
N GLN A 51 -54.40 -14.07 7.25
CA GLN A 51 -55.18 -15.20 7.81
C GLN A 51 -54.45 -16.00 8.92
N THR A 52 -55.17 -16.44 9.95
CA THR A 52 -54.69 -16.93 11.26
C THR A 52 -53.85 -18.23 11.27
N ARG A 53 -53.85 -19.05 10.19
CA ARG A 53 -52.91 -20.19 10.02
C ARG A 53 -51.50 -19.72 9.57
N GLN A 54 -51.35 -18.44 9.23
CA GLN A 54 -50.11 -17.83 8.75
C GLN A 54 -49.10 -17.50 9.86
N SER A 55 -49.47 -17.45 11.14
CA SER A 55 -48.54 -17.02 12.20
C SER A 55 -47.31 -17.92 12.36
N ILE A 56 -47.43 -19.23 12.13
CA ILE A 56 -46.27 -20.15 12.14
C ILE A 56 -45.36 -19.92 10.92
N ASN A 57 -45.94 -19.70 9.74
CA ASN A 57 -45.18 -19.39 8.53
C ASN A 57 -44.51 -18.00 8.63
N GLN A 58 -45.20 -17.02 9.18
CA GLN A 58 -44.66 -15.68 9.47
C GLN A 58 -43.52 -15.77 10.49
N LEU A 59 -43.66 -16.57 11.55
CA LEU A 59 -42.59 -16.81 12.51
C LEU A 59 -41.37 -17.47 11.86
N GLY A 60 -41.58 -18.44 10.96
CA GLY A 60 -40.50 -19.07 10.18
C GLY A 60 -39.77 -18.08 9.27
N LEU A 61 -40.49 -17.18 8.60
CA LEU A 61 -39.92 -16.13 7.77
C LEU A 61 -39.13 -15.10 8.61
N ILE A 62 -39.65 -14.69 9.76
CA ILE A 62 -38.96 -13.79 10.69
C ILE A 62 -37.68 -14.45 11.22
N LYS A 63 -37.73 -15.72 11.61
CA LYS A 63 -36.55 -16.47 12.06
C LYS A 63 -35.49 -16.54 10.96
N ARG A 64 -35.89 -16.84 9.72
CA ARG A 64 -34.96 -16.86 8.59
C ARG A 64 -34.39 -15.47 8.28
N LYS A 65 -35.19 -14.40 8.38
CA LYS A 65 -34.71 -13.02 8.27
C LYS A 65 -33.67 -12.70 9.33
N LEU A 66 -33.90 -13.08 10.59
CA LEU A 66 -32.94 -12.90 11.68
C LEU A 66 -31.64 -13.69 11.44
N ASP A 67 -31.74 -14.93 10.97
CA ASP A 67 -30.56 -15.74 10.62
C ASP A 67 -29.74 -15.07 9.50
N LEU A 68 -30.41 -14.52 8.47
CA LEU A 68 -29.74 -13.77 7.41
C LEU A 68 -29.11 -12.47 7.93
N GLN A 69 -29.79 -11.72 8.81
CA GLN A 69 -29.21 -10.54 9.43
C GLN A 69 -27.96 -10.89 10.24
N ASN A 70 -27.99 -11.99 11.01
CA ASN A 70 -26.82 -12.48 11.74
C ASN A 70 -25.68 -12.86 10.78
N ARG A 71 -25.97 -13.47 9.62
CA ARG A 71 -24.96 -13.74 8.58
C ARG A 71 -24.37 -12.47 7.97
N VAL A 72 -25.19 -11.43 7.74
CA VAL A 72 -24.70 -10.10 7.31
C VAL A 72 -23.77 -9.51 8.36
N LEU A 73 -24.16 -9.53 9.64
CA LEU A 73 -23.33 -9.02 10.74
C LEU A 73 -21.98 -9.75 10.85
N GLY A 74 -21.99 -11.08 10.68
CA GLY A 74 -20.76 -11.87 10.64
C GLY A 74 -19.88 -11.53 9.44
N THR A 75 -20.47 -11.20 8.30
CA THR A 75 -19.75 -10.78 7.08
C THR A 75 -19.14 -9.38 7.24
N ILE A 76 -19.90 -8.42 7.79
CA ILE A 76 -19.40 -7.08 8.14
C ILE A 76 -18.25 -7.19 9.15
N SER A 77 -18.36 -8.06 10.15
CA SER A 77 -17.29 -8.28 11.13
C SER A 77 -16.00 -8.79 10.50
N ARG A 78 -16.10 -9.70 9.51
CA ARG A 78 -14.94 -10.17 8.72
C ARG A 78 -14.35 -9.05 7.86
N GLU A 79 -15.19 -8.27 7.20
CA GLU A 79 -14.80 -7.11 6.39
C GLU A 79 -14.02 -6.08 7.24
N ILE A 80 -14.53 -5.74 8.43
CA ILE A 80 -13.86 -4.84 9.38
C ILE A 80 -12.51 -5.40 9.81
N LYS A 81 -12.42 -6.71 10.10
CA LYS A 81 -11.15 -7.35 10.48
C LYS A 81 -10.13 -7.26 9.35
N PHE A 82 -10.54 -7.60 8.13
CA PHE A 82 -9.69 -7.51 6.94
C PHE A 82 -9.14 -6.08 6.74
N ILE A 83 -10.01 -5.07 6.85
CA ILE A 83 -9.60 -3.66 6.73
C ILE A 83 -8.61 -3.28 7.85
N ASN A 84 -8.81 -3.74 9.09
CA ASN A 84 -7.88 -3.47 10.18
C ASN A 84 -6.50 -4.09 9.95
N ASP A 85 -6.44 -5.34 9.48
CA ASP A 85 -5.18 -6.05 9.19
C ASP A 85 -4.41 -5.33 8.08
N ASP A 86 -5.11 -4.90 7.03
CA ASP A 86 -4.54 -4.14 5.92
C ASP A 86 -4.07 -2.73 6.33
N LEU A 87 -4.82 -2.04 7.21
CA LEU A 87 -4.39 -0.78 7.83
C LEU A 87 -3.12 -0.98 8.67
N TYR A 88 -3.02 -2.09 9.41
CA TYR A 88 -1.84 -2.41 10.22
C TYR A 88 -0.60 -2.62 9.34
N LEU A 89 -0.71 -3.43 8.29
CA LEU A 89 0.37 -3.64 7.32
C LEU A 89 0.79 -2.35 6.62
N SER A 90 -0.18 -1.49 6.26
CA SER A 90 0.07 -0.18 5.66
C SER A 90 0.89 0.73 6.59
N ASN A 91 0.62 0.71 7.90
CA ASN A 91 1.40 1.49 8.88
C ASN A 91 2.85 1.00 9.00
N ILE A 92 3.07 -0.32 9.01
CA ILE A 92 4.43 -0.90 9.01
C ILE A 92 5.20 -0.44 7.78
N GLU A 93 4.58 -0.49 6.61
CA GLU A 93 5.21 -0.09 5.35
C GLU A 93 5.54 1.41 5.33
N ILE A 94 4.63 2.26 5.83
CA ILE A 94 4.90 3.71 5.97
C ILE A 94 6.09 3.94 6.90
N TYR A 95 6.18 3.23 8.03
CA TYR A 95 7.31 3.34 8.95
C TYR A 95 8.62 2.92 8.27
N ARG A 96 8.62 1.82 7.51
CA ARG A 96 9.77 1.34 6.75
C ARG A 96 10.23 2.38 5.71
N LEU A 97 9.30 2.98 4.98
CA LEU A 97 9.59 4.02 4.00
C LEU A 97 10.19 5.28 4.65
N HIS A 98 9.73 5.67 5.84
CA HIS A 98 10.34 6.78 6.60
C HIS A 98 11.80 6.46 6.98
N LYS A 99 12.09 5.26 7.48
CA LYS A 99 13.48 4.86 7.78
C LYS A 99 14.37 4.85 6.55
N GLN A 100 13.85 4.42 5.41
CA GLN A 100 14.54 4.50 4.13
C GLN A 100 14.80 5.95 3.71
N LEU A 101 13.80 6.82 3.86
CA LEU A 101 13.92 8.26 3.56
C LEU A 101 14.98 8.94 4.43
N ASP A 102 15.00 8.65 5.73
CA ASP A 102 15.99 9.19 6.67
C ASP A 102 17.41 8.78 6.25
N THR A 103 17.60 7.51 5.89
CA THR A 103 18.88 7.00 5.41
C THR A 103 19.33 7.70 4.11
N LEU A 104 18.42 7.88 3.16
CA LEU A 104 18.71 8.57 1.90
C LEU A 104 19.09 10.04 2.14
N LYS A 105 18.36 10.73 3.02
CA LYS A 105 18.66 12.11 3.41
C LYS A 105 20.01 12.23 4.10
N GLU A 106 20.33 11.32 5.03
CA GLU A 106 21.62 11.30 5.73
C GLU A 106 22.78 11.09 4.75
N GLN A 107 22.67 10.13 3.84
CA GLN A 107 23.69 9.88 2.81
C GLN A 107 23.88 11.08 1.89
N TYR A 108 22.79 11.72 1.46
CA TYR A 108 22.85 12.92 0.64
C TYR A 108 23.49 14.09 1.41
N ALA A 109 23.13 14.29 2.68
CA ALA A 109 23.73 15.31 3.53
C ALA A 109 25.24 15.12 3.69
N LYS A 110 25.72 13.88 3.90
CA LYS A 110 27.16 13.56 3.93
C LYS A 110 27.85 13.94 2.62
N SER A 111 27.23 13.65 1.47
CA SER A 111 27.75 14.03 0.15
C SER A 111 27.84 15.55 -0.04
N ILE A 112 26.84 16.30 0.45
CA ILE A 112 26.84 17.77 0.42
C ILE A 112 27.93 18.34 1.33
N VAL A 113 28.05 17.87 2.57
CA VAL A 113 29.09 18.30 3.51
C VAL A 113 30.49 18.03 2.93
N TYR A 114 30.70 16.85 2.35
CA TYR A 114 31.95 16.52 1.68
C TYR A 114 32.24 17.48 0.51
N THR A 115 31.26 17.73 -0.36
CA THR A 115 31.42 18.67 -1.48
C THR A 115 31.77 20.07 -0.98
N TYR A 116 31.08 20.53 0.07
CA TYR A 116 31.29 21.85 0.66
C TYR A 116 32.69 21.98 1.27
N LYS A 117 33.18 20.98 1.99
CA LYS A 117 34.54 20.98 2.55
C LYS A 117 35.61 21.01 1.46
N ASN A 118 35.31 20.50 0.27
CA ASN A 118 36.23 20.41 -0.86
C ASN A 118 35.92 21.44 -1.98
N ARG A 119 35.27 22.57 -1.65
CA ARG A 119 34.84 23.61 -2.63
C ARG A 119 35.94 24.64 -2.97
N GLY A 120 37.14 24.23 -3.35
CA GLY A 120 38.13 25.19 -3.89
C GLY A 120 37.65 25.78 -5.22
N THR A 121 37.87 27.08 -5.46
CA THR A 121 37.38 27.88 -6.62
C THR A 121 37.81 27.31 -7.98
N PHE A 122 38.84 26.47 -8.01
CA PHE A 122 39.37 25.81 -9.21
C PHE A 122 39.45 24.27 -9.09
N ASN A 123 38.82 23.63 -8.10
CA ASN A 123 39.08 22.21 -7.81
C ASN A 123 38.71 21.26 -8.94
N PHE A 124 37.66 21.53 -9.71
CA PHE A 124 37.32 20.71 -10.89
C PHE A 124 38.36 20.88 -12.00
N LEU A 125 38.70 22.13 -12.34
CA LEU A 125 39.68 22.41 -13.39
C LEU A 125 41.06 21.90 -12.97
N ASN A 126 41.49 22.12 -11.74
CA ASN A 126 42.72 21.57 -11.17
C ASN A 126 42.72 20.05 -11.17
N PHE A 127 41.60 19.40 -10.87
CA PHE A 127 41.48 17.95 -10.95
C PHE A 127 41.61 17.44 -12.39
N ILE A 128 41.08 18.15 -13.39
CA ILE A 128 41.26 17.76 -14.80
C ILE A 128 42.69 18.08 -15.31
N PHE A 129 43.22 19.26 -15.00
CA PHE A 129 44.53 19.72 -15.48
C PHE A 129 45.73 19.09 -14.75
N SER A 130 45.54 18.49 -13.58
CA SER A 130 46.55 17.65 -12.91
C SER A 130 46.60 16.20 -13.43
N ALA A 131 46.01 15.95 -14.61
CA ALA A 131 46.07 14.65 -15.26
C ALA A 131 47.45 14.38 -15.85
N ASN A 132 47.91 13.12 -15.80
CA ASN A 132 49.20 12.70 -16.37
C ASN A 132 49.22 12.64 -17.91
N GLY A 133 48.12 13.04 -18.56
CA GLY A 133 47.93 13.03 -20.00
C GLY A 133 46.45 13.05 -20.39
N PHE A 134 46.19 13.13 -21.70
CA PHE A 134 44.82 13.28 -22.23
C PHE A 134 43.87 12.13 -21.84
N ALA A 135 44.35 10.89 -21.89
CA ALA A 135 43.54 9.73 -21.52
C ALA A 135 43.12 9.73 -20.03
N ASP A 136 43.98 10.20 -19.13
CA ASP A 136 43.68 10.36 -17.71
C ASP A 136 42.65 11.50 -17.51
N ALA A 137 42.84 12.63 -18.19
CA ALA A 137 41.88 13.74 -18.17
C ALA A 137 40.46 13.30 -18.60
N LEU A 138 40.34 12.49 -19.66
CA LEU A 138 39.05 11.95 -20.10
C LEU A 138 38.38 11.06 -19.04
N LYS A 139 39.15 10.21 -18.34
CA LYS A 139 38.62 9.37 -17.24
C LYS A 139 38.12 10.24 -16.10
N ARG A 140 38.85 11.29 -15.73
CA ARG A 140 38.46 12.24 -14.68
C ARG A 140 37.18 13.01 -15.05
N ILE A 141 37.03 13.43 -16.31
CA ILE A 141 35.77 14.03 -16.80
C ILE A 141 34.60 13.04 -16.68
N ALA A 142 34.79 11.79 -17.12
CA ALA A 142 33.77 10.76 -17.02
C ALA A 142 33.35 10.50 -15.56
N TYR A 143 34.33 10.40 -14.65
CA TYR A 143 34.08 10.26 -13.21
C TYR A 143 33.20 11.39 -12.67
N LEU A 144 33.51 12.65 -13.01
CA LEU A 144 32.75 13.80 -12.53
C LEU A 144 31.32 13.84 -13.10
N ARG A 145 31.14 13.38 -14.34
CA ARG A 145 29.81 13.20 -14.94
C ARG A 145 29.02 12.14 -14.16
N SER A 146 29.61 10.98 -13.90
CA SER A 146 28.98 9.92 -13.09
C SER A 146 28.65 10.40 -11.69
N TYR A 147 29.52 11.18 -11.05
CA TYR A 147 29.26 11.78 -9.74
C TYR A 147 28.05 12.73 -9.75
N ARG A 148 27.93 13.59 -10.78
CA ARG A 148 26.76 14.46 -10.96
C ARG A 148 25.49 13.64 -11.16
N THR A 149 25.52 12.63 -12.03
CA THR A 149 24.39 11.73 -12.27
C THR A 149 23.97 11.01 -11.00
N TYR A 150 24.93 10.51 -10.22
CA TYR A 150 24.65 9.83 -8.95
C TYR A 150 23.95 10.76 -7.94
N ARG A 151 24.41 12.00 -7.81
CA ARG A 151 23.75 12.99 -6.94
C ARG A 151 22.33 13.32 -7.39
N GLN A 152 22.11 13.43 -8.70
CA GLN A 152 20.78 13.63 -9.26
C GLN A 152 19.85 12.46 -8.88
N GLN A 153 20.34 11.22 -9.07
CA GLN A 153 19.60 10.02 -8.66
C GLN A 153 19.31 9.99 -7.15
N GLN A 154 20.21 10.45 -6.29
CA GLN A 154 19.95 10.52 -4.85
C GLN A 154 18.76 11.43 -4.53
N VAL A 155 18.67 12.60 -5.17
CA VAL A 155 17.54 13.52 -4.99
C VAL A 155 16.25 12.90 -5.53
N GLU A 156 16.30 12.28 -6.71
CA GLU A 156 15.15 11.59 -7.30
C GLU A 156 14.63 10.47 -6.39
N ASN A 157 15.53 9.66 -5.82
CA ASN A 157 15.15 8.60 -4.89
C ASN A 157 14.51 9.14 -3.61
N ILE A 158 15.01 10.27 -3.08
CA ILE A 158 14.41 10.96 -1.92
C ILE A 158 12.98 11.39 -2.25
N GLN A 159 12.81 12.09 -3.38
CA GLN A 159 11.50 12.58 -3.82
C GLN A 159 10.52 11.44 -4.12
N GLU A 160 10.99 10.37 -4.76
CA GLU A 160 10.17 9.18 -5.03
C GLU A 160 9.72 8.51 -3.74
N THR A 161 10.62 8.39 -2.76
CA THR A 161 10.29 7.82 -1.44
C THR A 161 9.27 8.69 -0.71
N GLN A 162 9.40 10.02 -0.77
CA GLN A 162 8.40 10.94 -0.23
C GLN A 162 7.03 10.76 -0.90
N ARG A 163 6.98 10.68 -2.24
CA ARG A 163 5.73 10.44 -2.97
C ARG A 163 5.08 9.11 -2.56
N LYS A 164 5.87 8.05 -2.41
CA LYS A 164 5.37 6.74 -1.95
C LYS A 164 4.77 6.82 -0.55
N ILE A 165 5.38 7.58 0.36
CA ILE A 165 4.83 7.78 1.71
C ILE A 165 3.45 8.46 1.64
N GLU A 166 3.33 9.55 0.87
CA GLU A 166 2.07 10.28 0.76
C GLU A 166 0.98 9.43 0.09
N GLN A 167 1.30 8.73 -1.01
CA GLN A 167 0.37 7.80 -1.65
C GLN A 167 -0.15 6.74 -0.67
N ARG A 168 0.74 6.15 0.15
CA ARG A 168 0.34 5.15 1.15
C ARG A 168 -0.54 5.74 2.25
N LYS A 169 -0.32 6.99 2.66
CA LYS A 169 -1.19 7.68 3.62
C LYS A 169 -2.58 7.92 3.02
N ASP A 170 -2.66 8.34 1.77
CA ASP A 170 -3.94 8.57 1.08
C ASP A 170 -4.74 7.27 0.94
N GLU A 171 -4.08 6.17 0.54
CA GLU A 171 -4.68 4.82 0.52
C GLU A 171 -5.22 4.42 1.90
N MET A 172 -4.46 4.70 2.97
CA MET A 172 -4.86 4.41 4.35
C MET A 172 -6.08 5.24 4.79
N ILE A 173 -6.18 6.51 4.38
CA ILE A 173 -7.35 7.36 4.64
C ILE A 173 -8.57 6.80 3.92
N GLY A 174 -8.43 6.37 2.67
CA GLY A 174 -9.49 5.70 1.90
C GLY A 174 -10.04 4.48 2.64
N LYS A 175 -9.16 3.59 3.12
CA LYS A 175 -9.53 2.39 3.88
C LYS A 175 -10.23 2.71 5.21
N LYS A 176 -9.79 3.75 5.93
CA LYS A 176 -10.48 4.22 7.15
C LYS A 176 -11.90 4.71 6.85
N ASN A 177 -12.10 5.40 5.72
CA ASN A 177 -13.42 5.85 5.31
C ASN A 177 -14.32 4.67 4.90
N GLU A 178 -13.79 3.66 4.23
CA GLU A 178 -14.50 2.41 3.91
C GLU A 178 -14.98 1.70 5.18
N LYS A 179 -14.10 1.57 6.18
CA LYS A 179 -14.46 1.02 7.50
C LYS A 179 -15.61 1.79 8.17
N ASN A 180 -15.60 3.12 8.10
CA ASN A 180 -16.66 3.94 8.71
C ASN A 180 -18.01 3.84 7.98
N LYS A 181 -18.04 3.41 6.71
CA LYS A 181 -19.30 3.21 5.96
C LYS A 181 -19.99 1.89 6.30
N VAL A 182 -19.26 0.92 6.84
CA VAL A 182 -19.80 -0.41 7.19
C VAL A 182 -20.14 -0.55 8.67
N LEU A 183 -19.80 0.47 9.48
CA LEU A 183 -20.22 0.66 10.87
C LEU A 183 -21.52 1.45 10.92
#